data_AF-A0A0M3JAE6-F1
#
_entry.id   AF-A0A0M3JAE6-F1
#
_cell.length_a   1.000
_cell.length_b   1.000
_cell.length_c   1.000
_cell.angle_alpha   90.00
_cell.angle_beta   90.00
_cell.angle_gamma   90.00
#
_symmetry.space_group_name_H-M   'P 1'
#
loop_
_entity.id
_entity.type
_entity.pdbx_description
1 polymer ?
#
loop_
_entity_poly.entity_id
_entity_poly.type
_entity_poly.pdbx_seq_one_letter_code
_entity_poly.pdbx_strand_id
1 'polypeptide(L)'
;MDCSSGLYFNAETSECDFKENVLSCRNPFDCANRKNGAYADGCSTVFWYCSEGSVSLSRCPRGTYFDVELLKCDYKEAVPACGGVRSSSSQSSRLAADASPGMPKQDRVFQTTATADSSKGQDTIECGQDGIIAMGDCSDKFWMCSNGIAVKESCPKNLFFNVKTKECDYPENIE
;
A
#
# COMPACT_ATOMS: atom_id res chain seq x y z
N MET A 1 -14.36 -5.44 -29.20
CA MET A 1 -15.35 -6.48 -28.84
C MET A 1 -15.68 -6.22 -27.40
N ASP A 2 -16.90 -5.80 -27.10
CA ASP A 2 -17.26 -5.44 -25.73
C ASP A 2 -17.43 -6.70 -24.87
N CYS A 3 -16.60 -6.85 -23.84
CA CYS A 3 -16.78 -7.90 -22.87
C CYS A 3 -18.05 -7.67 -22.05
N SER A 4 -18.76 -8.75 -21.73
CA SER A 4 -19.90 -8.70 -20.81
C SER A 4 -19.44 -8.18 -19.44
N SER A 5 -20.34 -7.51 -18.71
CA SER A 5 -20.03 -6.93 -17.40
C SER A 5 -19.32 -7.94 -16.48
N GLY A 6 -18.14 -7.56 -15.99
CA GLY A 6 -17.31 -8.38 -15.11
C GLY A 6 -16.27 -9.26 -15.83
N LEU A 7 -16.23 -9.24 -17.16
CA LEU A 7 -15.20 -9.88 -17.98
C LEU A 7 -14.29 -8.82 -18.62
N TYR A 8 -13.04 -9.22 -18.84
CA TYR A 8 -11.93 -8.39 -19.28
C TYR A 8 -11.28 -9.04 -20.49
N PHE A 9 -10.84 -8.24 -21.46
CA PHE A 9 -10.19 -8.79 -22.63
C PHE A 9 -8.83 -9.39 -22.24
N ASN A 10 -8.67 -10.69 -22.46
CA ASN A 10 -7.42 -11.39 -22.29
C ASN A 10 -6.62 -11.30 -23.59
N ALA A 11 -5.59 -10.46 -23.62
CA ALA A 11 -4.75 -10.29 -24.81
C ALA A 11 -3.99 -11.58 -25.20
N GLU A 12 -3.83 -12.54 -24.29
CA GLU A 12 -3.15 -13.81 -24.56
C GLU A 12 -4.06 -14.81 -25.28
N THR A 13 -5.34 -14.88 -24.89
CA THR A 13 -6.32 -15.80 -25.50
C THR A 13 -7.20 -15.13 -26.56
N SER A 14 -7.16 -13.80 -26.66
CA SER A 14 -8.09 -12.99 -27.48
C SER A 14 -9.56 -13.20 -27.14
N GLU A 15 -9.85 -13.62 -25.91
CA GLU A 15 -11.20 -13.85 -25.40
C GLU A 15 -11.49 -12.94 -24.20
N CYS A 16 -12.77 -12.76 -23.89
CA CYS A 16 -13.16 -12.13 -22.63
C CYS A 16 -13.06 -13.15 -21.49
N ASP A 17 -12.27 -12.82 -20.48
CA ASP A 17 -11.95 -13.70 -19.36
C ASP A 17 -12.16 -12.98 -18.02
N PHE A 18 -12.17 -13.73 -16.92
CA PHE A 18 -12.18 -13.14 -15.59
C PHE A 18 -10.85 -12.43 -15.29
N LYS A 19 -10.89 -11.39 -14.46
CA LYS A 19 -9.73 -10.54 -14.12
C LYS A 19 -8.51 -11.35 -13.64
N GLU A 20 -8.72 -12.51 -13.04
CA GLU A 20 -7.68 -13.39 -12.52
C GLU A 20 -6.88 -14.08 -13.63
N ASN A 21 -7.49 -14.25 -14.80
CA ASN A 21 -6.90 -14.93 -15.95
C ASN A 21 -6.32 -13.96 -16.98
N VAL A 22 -6.64 -12.67 -16.88
CA VAL A 22 -6.04 -11.62 -17.73
C VAL A 22 -4.69 -11.23 -17.13
N LEU A 23 -3.58 -11.52 -17.82
CA LEU A 23 -2.22 -11.31 -17.29
C LEU A 23 -1.95 -9.85 -16.84
N SER A 24 -2.51 -8.86 -17.55
CA SER A 24 -2.44 -7.45 -17.18
C SER A 24 -3.33 -7.07 -16.00
N CYS A 25 -4.34 -7.87 -15.68
CA CYS A 25 -5.23 -7.64 -14.52
C CYS A 25 -4.90 -8.57 -13.33
N ARG A 26 -4.09 -9.60 -13.57
CA ARG A 26 -3.71 -10.60 -12.58
C ARG A 26 -2.66 -10.01 -11.65
N ASN A 27 -3.01 -9.92 -10.37
CA ASN A 27 -2.00 -9.67 -9.34
C ASN A 27 -1.06 -10.90 -9.28
N PRO A 28 0.24 -10.78 -9.59
CA PRO A 28 1.13 -11.93 -9.72
C PRO A 28 1.44 -12.63 -8.38
N PHE A 29 0.99 -12.04 -7.27
CA PHE A 29 1.26 -12.54 -5.93
C PHE A 29 0.21 -13.55 -5.48
N ASP A 30 0.65 -14.79 -5.24
CA ASP A 30 -0.19 -15.90 -4.80
C ASP A 30 -0.18 -16.07 -3.26
N CYS A 31 -1.39 -16.09 -2.67
CA CYS A 31 -1.63 -16.28 -1.25
C CYS A 31 -2.02 -17.72 -0.88
N ALA A 32 -2.20 -18.64 -1.84
CA ALA A 32 -2.73 -19.99 -1.59
C ALA A 32 -1.95 -20.79 -0.53
N ASN A 33 -0.64 -20.56 -0.42
CA ASN A 33 0.24 -21.22 0.54
C ASN A 33 0.91 -20.26 1.53
N ARG A 34 0.36 -19.04 1.68
CA ARG A 34 0.90 -18.01 2.56
C ARG A 34 -0.03 -17.78 3.75
N LYS A 35 0.54 -17.32 4.87
CA LYS A 35 -0.24 -16.94 6.05
C LYS A 35 -0.98 -15.63 5.79
N ASN A 36 -2.03 -15.37 6.56
CA ASN A 36 -2.64 -14.03 6.54
C ASN A 36 -1.61 -12.99 7.01
N GLY A 37 -1.58 -11.83 6.35
CA GLY A 37 -0.63 -10.77 6.67
C GLY A 37 -0.14 -10.00 5.45
N ALA A 38 0.71 -9.01 5.72
CA ALA A 38 1.32 -8.18 4.68
C ALA A 38 2.64 -8.78 4.20
N TYR A 39 2.90 -8.60 2.90
CA TYR A 39 4.08 -9.09 2.21
C TYR A 39 4.60 -8.00 1.28
N ALA A 40 5.91 -7.84 1.22
CA ALA A 40 6.58 -7.03 0.21
C ALA A 40 7.79 -7.79 -0.30
N ASP A 41 8.15 -7.55 -1.56
CA ASP A 41 9.35 -8.12 -2.16
C ASP A 41 10.50 -7.12 -2.03
N GLY A 42 11.35 -7.31 -1.01
CA GLY A 42 12.48 -6.44 -0.71
C GLY A 42 12.07 -4.98 -0.45
N CYS A 43 12.93 -4.06 -0.90
CA CYS A 43 12.69 -2.61 -0.82
C CYS A 43 11.65 -2.19 -1.86
N SER A 44 10.37 -2.35 -1.53
CA SER A 44 9.28 -2.11 -2.47
C SER A 44 8.35 -0.99 -2.02
N THR A 45 7.89 -0.20 -2.98
CA THR A 45 6.79 0.75 -2.82
C THR A 45 5.43 0.07 -2.97
N VAL A 46 5.41 -1.20 -3.36
CA VAL A 46 4.23 -2.03 -3.56
C VAL A 46 4.26 -3.20 -2.58
N PHE A 47 3.12 -3.51 -1.98
CA PHE A 47 2.97 -4.61 -1.03
C PHE A 47 1.61 -5.30 -1.22
N TRP A 48 1.49 -6.50 -0.65
CA TRP A 48 0.32 -7.35 -0.76
C TRP A 48 -0.18 -7.73 0.63
N TYR A 49 -1.49 -7.86 0.78
CA TYR A 49 -2.12 -8.40 1.97
C TYR A 49 -2.82 -9.71 1.61
N CYS A 50 -2.45 -10.80 2.29
CA CYS A 50 -3.16 -12.07 2.20
C CYS A 50 -4.21 -12.16 3.29
N SER A 51 -5.43 -12.60 2.92
CA SER A 51 -6.48 -12.99 3.86
C SER A 51 -7.23 -14.19 3.30
N GLU A 52 -7.14 -15.33 3.99
CA GLU A 52 -7.87 -16.56 3.64
C GLU A 52 -7.63 -17.00 2.18
N GLY A 53 -6.38 -16.91 1.72
CA GLY A 53 -5.99 -17.25 0.35
C GLY A 53 -6.30 -16.17 -0.70
N SER A 54 -7.02 -15.10 -0.33
CA SER A 54 -7.26 -13.94 -1.19
C SER A 54 -6.14 -12.92 -1.06
N VAL A 55 -5.80 -12.24 -2.16
CA VAL A 55 -4.75 -11.22 -2.21
C VAL A 55 -5.32 -9.83 -2.47
N SER A 56 -4.82 -8.84 -1.73
CA SER A 56 -5.06 -7.42 -1.96
C SER A 56 -3.74 -6.73 -2.27
N LEU A 57 -3.65 -6.05 -3.41
CA LEU A 57 -2.51 -5.21 -3.79
C LEU A 57 -2.63 -3.84 -3.14
N SER A 58 -1.52 -3.26 -2.69
CA SER A 58 -1.45 -1.90 -2.16
C SER A 58 -0.13 -1.24 -2.51
N ARG A 59 -0.11 0.09 -2.50
CA ARG A 59 1.07 0.90 -2.82
C ARG A 59 1.27 1.97 -1.76
N CYS A 60 2.52 2.13 -1.34
CA CYS A 60 2.94 3.19 -0.44
C CYS A 60 2.85 4.57 -1.10
N PRO A 61 2.69 5.64 -0.29
CA PRO A 61 2.88 7.01 -0.76
C PRO A 61 4.21 7.18 -1.50
N ARG A 62 4.27 8.14 -2.44
CA ARG A 62 5.46 8.33 -3.27
C ARG A 62 6.70 8.58 -2.41
N GLY A 63 7.80 7.93 -2.78
CA GLY A 63 9.08 8.06 -2.07
C GLY A 63 9.17 7.28 -0.76
N THR A 64 8.11 6.57 -0.37
CA THR A 64 8.10 5.70 0.82
C THR A 64 8.03 4.23 0.41
N TYR A 65 8.55 3.37 1.27
CA TYR A 65 8.72 1.93 1.04
C TYR A 65 8.09 1.17 2.20
N PHE A 66 7.55 -0.01 1.93
CA PHE A 66 6.83 -0.77 2.94
C PHE A 66 7.82 -1.44 3.91
N ASP A 67 7.73 -1.10 5.20
CA ASP A 67 8.36 -1.86 6.28
C ASP A 67 7.40 -2.98 6.69
N VAL A 68 7.72 -4.22 6.29
CA VAL A 68 6.89 -5.40 6.59
C VAL A 68 6.84 -5.74 8.08
N GLU A 69 7.82 -5.30 8.87
CA GLU A 69 7.87 -5.59 10.30
C GLU A 69 7.06 -4.56 11.10
N LEU A 70 7.06 -3.29 10.67
CA LEU A 70 6.26 -2.22 11.26
C LEU A 70 4.88 -2.06 10.61
N LEU A 71 4.62 -2.79 9.52
CA LEU A 71 3.40 -2.76 8.72
C LEU A 71 3.00 -1.34 8.30
N LYS A 72 3.99 -0.51 7.94
CA LYS A 72 3.80 0.88 7.52
C LYS A 72 4.73 1.23 6.38
N CYS A 73 4.33 2.24 5.61
CA CYS A 73 5.22 2.87 4.66
C CYS A 73 6.12 3.87 5.39
N ASP A 74 7.43 3.80 5.16
CA ASP A 74 8.41 4.70 5.76
C ASP A 74 9.45 5.13 4.71
N TYR A 75 10.30 6.09 5.03
CA TYR A 75 11.36 6.53 4.14
C TYR A 75 12.44 5.47 3.98
N LYS A 76 13.13 5.51 2.84
CA LYS A 76 14.13 4.50 2.45
C LYS A 76 15.19 4.29 3.54
N GLU A 77 15.58 5.34 4.24
CA GLU A 77 16.60 5.33 5.28
C GLU A 77 16.13 4.66 6.58
N ALA A 78 14.82 4.50 6.78
CA ALA A 78 14.23 3.86 7.94
C ALA A 78 13.81 2.39 7.70
N VAL A 79 13.68 1.98 6.43
CA VAL A 79 13.21 0.63 6.06
C VAL A 79 14.39 -0.35 5.95
N PRO A 80 14.47 -1.41 6.78
CA PRO A 80 15.59 -2.35 6.75
C PRO A 80 15.80 -3.05 5.40
N ALA A 81 14.71 -3.40 4.70
CA ALA A 81 14.76 -4.01 3.38
C ALA A 81 15.41 -3.10 2.31
N CYS A 82 15.45 -1.80 2.56
CA CYS A 82 16.12 -0.80 1.72
C CYS A 82 17.57 -0.53 2.11
N GLY A 83 18.10 -1.22 3.13
CA GLY A 83 19.39 -0.90 3.75
C GLY A 83 19.32 0.25 4.76
N GLY A 84 18.11 0.70 5.10
CA GLY A 84 17.88 1.70 6.13
C GLY A 84 18.13 1.19 7.54
N VAL A 85 18.35 2.12 8.47
CA VAL A 85 18.46 1.84 9.90
C VAL A 85 17.31 2.54 10.60
N ARG A 86 16.59 1.81 11.45
CA ARG A 86 15.54 2.42 12.26
C ARG A 86 16.20 3.47 13.15
N SER A 87 15.81 4.73 12.97
CA SER A 87 16.19 5.83 13.86
C SER A 87 15.63 5.55 15.24
N SER A 88 16.39 4.79 16.02
CA SER A 88 16.10 4.55 17.41
C SER A 88 16.27 5.88 18.14
N SER A 89 15.17 6.55 18.48
CA SER A 89 15.14 7.46 19.62
C SER A 89 15.36 6.72 20.96
N SER A 90 15.91 5.50 20.94
CA SER A 90 16.39 4.74 22.09
C SER A 90 17.36 3.64 21.66
N GLN A 91 18.57 3.98 21.21
CA GLN A 91 19.74 3.16 21.49
C GLN A 91 20.89 4.06 21.89
N SER A 92 20.93 4.41 23.18
CA SER A 92 22.17 4.88 23.79
C SER A 92 23.16 3.72 23.83
N SER A 93 24.34 3.99 23.29
CA SER A 93 25.46 3.11 23.03
C SER A 93 26.13 2.53 24.29
N ARG A 94 26.46 1.24 24.21
CA ARG A 94 27.68 0.53 24.68
C ARG A 94 28.33 0.93 26.04
N LEU A 95 28.29 -0.05 26.96
CA LEU A 95 29.33 -0.56 27.87
C LEU A 95 30.17 0.40 28.78
N ALA A 96 29.94 0.19 30.10
CA ALA A 96 30.86 0.15 31.26
C ALA A 96 31.49 1.45 31.82
N ALA A 97 31.09 1.82 33.05
CA ALA A 97 31.95 1.89 34.24
C ALA A 97 31.20 2.39 35.50
N ASP A 98 31.38 1.64 36.59
CA ASP A 98 31.48 2.06 37.98
C ASP A 98 30.26 2.55 38.81
N ALA A 99 30.41 2.35 40.12
CA ALA A 99 29.37 2.08 41.11
C ALA A 99 29.07 3.27 42.03
N SER A 100 27.81 3.42 42.44
CA SER A 100 27.40 3.56 43.86
C SER A 100 25.88 3.71 44.05
N PRO A 101 25.33 3.41 45.25
CA PRO A 101 23.92 3.08 45.46
C PRO A 101 23.10 4.22 46.09
N GLY A 102 21.79 4.29 45.78
CA GLY A 102 20.81 5.03 46.59
C GLY A 102 19.53 5.51 45.90
N MET A 103 18.47 4.68 45.95
CA MET A 103 17.06 4.96 46.41
C MET A 103 16.22 6.13 45.82
N PRO A 104 14.86 6.11 45.77
CA PRO A 104 13.86 5.03 45.93
C PRO A 104 12.92 4.83 44.71
N LYS A 105 12.20 3.70 44.74
CA LYS A 105 11.02 3.41 43.91
C LYS A 105 9.82 4.23 44.38
N GLN A 106 9.06 4.82 43.47
CA GLN A 106 7.64 5.14 43.68
C GLN A 106 6.85 5.04 42.38
N ASP A 107 5.97 4.06 42.37
CA ASP A 107 4.82 3.91 41.50
C ASP A 107 4.03 5.21 41.38
N ARG A 108 3.83 5.65 40.14
CA ARG A 108 2.70 6.51 39.82
C ARG A 108 1.98 5.96 38.62
N VAL A 109 0.97 5.16 38.93
CA VAL A 109 -0.17 4.85 38.07
C VAL A 109 -0.72 6.18 37.56
N PHE A 110 -0.51 6.47 36.29
CA PHE A 110 -1.28 7.48 35.58
C PHE A 110 -2.27 6.76 34.67
N GLN A 111 -3.40 6.46 35.29
CA GLN A 111 -4.66 6.28 34.60
C GLN A 111 -5.00 7.64 33.98
N THR A 112 -4.88 7.75 32.67
CA THR A 112 -5.41 8.90 31.93
C THR A 112 -6.46 8.39 30.97
N THR A 113 -7.67 8.85 31.24
CA THR A 113 -8.91 8.78 30.48
C THR A 113 -8.70 8.60 28.97
N ALA A 114 -9.30 7.54 28.41
CA ALA A 114 -9.55 7.42 26.98
C ALA A 114 -10.43 8.59 26.53
N THR A 115 -9.81 9.66 26.07
CA THR A 115 -10.44 10.58 25.14
C THR A 115 -10.66 9.78 23.86
N ALA A 116 -11.92 9.56 23.49
CA ALA A 116 -12.29 9.20 22.14
C ALA A 116 -11.90 10.36 21.22
N ASP A 117 -10.63 10.38 20.82
CA ASP A 117 -10.20 11.22 19.71
C ASP A 117 -10.73 10.55 18.45
N SER A 118 -11.62 11.28 17.77
CA SER A 118 -12.12 10.97 16.44
C SER A 118 -10.97 10.97 15.44
N SER A 119 -10.16 9.92 15.47
CA SER A 119 -9.39 9.49 14.32
C SER A 119 -10.39 8.95 13.31
N LYS A 120 -11.02 9.89 12.61
CA LYS A 120 -11.67 9.64 11.34
C LYS A 120 -10.54 9.09 10.46
N GLY A 121 -10.45 7.76 10.37
CA GLY A 121 -9.59 7.07 9.43
C GLY A 121 -10.01 7.54 8.05
N GLN A 122 -9.31 8.53 7.56
CA GLN A 122 -9.51 9.06 6.24
C GLN A 122 -8.28 8.60 5.48
N ASP A 123 -8.52 7.70 4.52
CA ASP A 123 -7.61 7.28 3.47
C ASP A 123 -7.12 8.52 2.69
N THR A 124 -6.31 9.36 3.31
CA THR A 124 -5.70 10.52 2.66
C THR A 124 -4.45 10.00 1.98
N ILE A 125 -4.62 9.50 0.77
CA ILE A 125 -3.51 9.33 -0.16
C ILE A 125 -2.88 10.71 -0.35
N GLU A 126 -1.68 10.90 0.20
CA GLU A 126 -0.92 12.12 -0.03
C GLU A 126 -0.36 12.11 -1.45
N CYS A 127 -0.88 13.00 -2.28
CA CYS A 127 -0.42 13.17 -3.65
C CYS A 127 0.91 13.93 -3.68
N GLY A 128 2.00 13.25 -4.01
CA GLY A 128 3.31 13.90 -4.15
C GLY A 128 3.41 14.87 -5.35
N GLN A 129 2.65 14.66 -6.42
CA GLN A 129 2.56 15.55 -7.59
C GLN A 129 1.14 15.58 -8.13
N ASP A 130 0.76 16.70 -8.73
CA ASP A 130 -0.50 16.83 -9.46
C ASP A 130 -0.51 15.86 -10.65
N GLY A 131 -1.66 15.23 -10.89
CA GLY A 131 -1.82 14.23 -11.96
C GLY A 131 -2.71 13.06 -11.58
N ILE A 132 -2.74 12.03 -12.42
CA ILE A 132 -3.64 10.90 -12.25
C ILE A 132 -2.87 9.61 -11.94
N ILE A 133 -3.27 8.93 -10.86
CA ILE A 133 -2.65 7.70 -10.36
C ILE A 133 -3.66 6.56 -10.41
N ALA A 134 -3.28 5.43 -11.01
CA ALA A 134 -4.11 4.23 -11.07
C ALA A 134 -4.23 3.57 -9.69
N MET A 135 -5.43 3.09 -9.33
CA MET A 135 -5.64 2.30 -8.11
C MET A 135 -5.17 0.84 -8.22
N GLY A 136 -4.73 0.42 -9.40
CA GLY A 136 -4.29 -0.93 -9.74
C GLY A 136 -4.41 -1.13 -11.25
N ASP A 137 -3.85 -2.23 -11.74
CA ASP A 137 -3.97 -2.61 -13.15
C ASP A 137 -5.40 -3.09 -13.42
N CYS A 138 -6.00 -2.65 -14.52
CA CYS A 138 -7.43 -2.86 -14.84
C CYS A 138 -8.41 -2.31 -13.79
N SER A 139 -8.09 -1.19 -13.14
CA SER A 139 -9.02 -0.51 -12.24
C SER A 139 -9.91 0.48 -12.99
N ASP A 140 -11.22 0.43 -12.75
CA ASP A 140 -12.16 1.49 -13.14
C ASP A 140 -11.99 2.74 -12.26
N LYS A 141 -11.04 2.73 -11.32
CA LYS A 141 -10.84 3.79 -10.34
C LYS A 141 -9.42 4.32 -10.41
N PHE A 142 -9.33 5.62 -10.23
CA PHE A 142 -8.08 6.35 -10.21
C PHE A 142 -8.15 7.47 -9.19
N TRP A 143 -6.98 7.97 -8.80
CA TRP A 143 -6.86 9.15 -7.97
C TRP A 143 -6.46 10.32 -8.83
N MET A 144 -7.27 11.38 -8.81
CA MET A 144 -6.91 12.67 -9.35
C MET A 144 -6.28 13.50 -8.24
N CYS A 145 -5.01 13.84 -8.43
CA CYS A 145 -4.22 14.61 -7.50
C CYS A 145 -4.17 16.07 -7.93
N SER A 146 -4.55 16.98 -7.03
CA SER A 146 -4.35 18.43 -7.20
C SER A 146 -4.01 19.08 -5.87
N ASN A 147 -2.91 19.82 -5.81
CA ASN A 147 -2.43 20.54 -4.62
C ASN A 147 -2.31 19.64 -3.38
N GLY A 148 -1.82 18.42 -3.57
CA GLY A 148 -1.67 17.43 -2.49
C GLY A 148 -2.96 16.71 -2.08
N ILE A 149 -4.11 17.08 -2.66
CA ILE A 149 -5.40 16.44 -2.38
C ILE A 149 -5.67 15.36 -3.43
N ALA A 150 -5.84 14.12 -2.97
CA ALA A 150 -6.31 13.02 -3.80
C ALA A 150 -7.84 12.95 -3.78
N VAL A 151 -8.45 13.03 -4.95
CA VAL A 151 -9.88 12.71 -5.13
C VAL A 151 -9.98 11.38 -5.85
N LYS A 152 -10.72 10.44 -5.26
CA LYS A 152 -11.03 9.18 -5.90
C LYS A 152 -12.07 9.41 -6.95
N GLU A 153 -11.73 9.09 -8.18
CA GLU A 153 -12.65 9.13 -9.30
C GLU A 153 -12.86 7.71 -9.83
N SER A 154 -14.01 7.54 -10.48
CA SER A 154 -14.33 6.31 -11.20
C SER A 154 -14.50 6.66 -12.67
N CYS A 155 -13.92 5.85 -13.53
CA CYS A 155 -14.18 5.89 -14.94
C CYS A 155 -15.68 5.70 -15.22
N PRO A 156 -16.19 6.32 -16.30
CA PRO A 156 -17.52 6.03 -16.80
C PRO A 156 -17.71 4.53 -16.98
N LYS A 157 -18.97 4.08 -16.92
CA LYS A 157 -19.31 2.65 -16.96
C LYS A 157 -18.57 1.92 -18.09
N ASN A 158 -17.96 0.78 -17.73
CA ASN A 158 -17.22 -0.13 -18.61
C ASN A 158 -15.89 0.40 -19.16
N LEU A 159 -15.35 1.49 -18.61
CA LEU A 159 -14.01 1.97 -18.94
C LEU A 159 -13.04 1.73 -17.78
N PHE A 160 -11.77 1.55 -18.13
CA PHE A 160 -10.68 1.29 -17.22
C PHE A 160 -9.62 2.37 -17.34
N PHE A 161 -8.96 2.68 -16.23
CA PHE A 161 -7.94 3.72 -16.26
C PHE A 161 -6.68 3.19 -16.96
N ASN A 162 -6.38 3.76 -18.12
CA ASN A 162 -5.17 3.49 -18.86
C ASN A 162 -4.01 4.27 -18.24
N VAL A 163 -3.07 3.55 -17.62
CA VAL A 163 -1.96 4.16 -16.89
C VAL A 163 -0.97 4.88 -17.80
N LYS A 164 -0.93 4.52 -19.09
CA LYS A 164 -0.05 5.10 -20.11
C LYS A 164 -0.64 6.40 -20.66
N THR A 165 -1.90 6.37 -21.10
CA THR A 165 -2.57 7.55 -21.69
C THR A 165 -3.11 8.51 -20.64
N LYS A 166 -3.29 8.06 -19.39
CA LYS A 166 -3.93 8.80 -18.28
C LYS A 166 -5.41 9.08 -18.51
N GLU A 167 -6.07 8.24 -19.30
CA GLU A 167 -7.48 8.37 -19.66
C GLU A 167 -8.27 7.11 -19.28
N CYS A 168 -9.59 7.26 -19.18
CA CYS A 168 -10.48 6.10 -19.10
C CYS A 168 -10.65 5.55 -20.51
N ASP A 169 -10.14 4.35 -20.71
CA ASP A 169 -10.12 3.70 -22.01
C ASP A 169 -10.87 2.37 -21.95
N TYR A 170 -11.20 1.84 -23.12
CA TYR A 170 -11.78 0.53 -23.24
C TYR A 170 -10.79 -0.54 -22.78
N PRO A 171 -11.27 -1.69 -22.24
CA PRO A 171 -10.42 -2.77 -21.76
C PRO A 171 -9.35 -3.21 -22.78
N GLU A 172 -9.68 -3.21 -24.07
CA GLU A 172 -8.77 -3.58 -25.17
C GLU A 172 -7.54 -2.67 -25.32
N ASN A 173 -7.59 -1.45 -24.77
CA ASN A 173 -6.52 -0.47 -24.89
C ASN A 173 -5.70 -0.35 -23.58
N ILE A 174 -5.98 -1.18 -22.58
CA ILE A 174 -5.24 -1.21 -21.31
C ILE A 174 -4.02 -2.12 -21.45
N GLU A 175 -2.83 -1.53 -21.33
CA GLU A 175 -1.53 -2.19 -21.49
C GLU A 175 -0.64 -2.12 -20.24
#